data_AF-A0A8J1THI6-F1
#
_entry.id   AF-A0A8J1THI6-F1
#
_cell.length_a   1.000
_cell.length_b   1.000
_cell.length_c   1.000
_cell.angle_alpha   90.00
_cell.angle_beta   90.00
_cell.angle_gamma   90.00
#
_symmetry.space_group_name_H-M   'P 1'
#
loop_
_entity.id
_entity.type
_entity.pdbx_description
1 polymer ?
#
loop_
_entity_poly.entity_id
_entity_poly.type
_entity_poly.pdbx_seq_one_letter_code
_entity_poly.pdbx_strand_id
1 'polypeptide(L)'
;KTHHYIECTSMIATTAQLIITTNYQITKTHHYIECTYLIATAAQLIITTNYQITKTHHYIECTSMIATAAQLIITTNYQITKTHHYIECTSMIATAAQLIITTNYQITKTHHYIECTSMIATAAQLIITTNYQITKTHHYIECTSMIATAAQLIITTNYQITKTHHYIECTSMIATAAQLIITTNYQITKTHHYIECTSMIATAA
;
A
#
# COMPACT_ATOMS: atom_id res chain seq x y z
N LYS A 1 7.12 18.16 -11.27
CA LYS A 1 5.73 17.87 -10.84
C LYS A 1 5.01 17.26 -12.02
N THR A 2 4.49 16.06 -11.90
CA THR A 2 3.75 15.38 -12.96
C THR A 2 2.30 15.23 -12.54
N HIS A 3 1.41 15.34 -13.53
CA HIS A 3 -0.03 15.17 -13.37
C HIS A 3 -0.49 14.26 -14.49
N HIS A 4 -1.19 13.19 -14.16
CA HIS A 4 -1.78 12.28 -15.11
C HIS A 4 -3.28 12.24 -14.84
N TYR A 5 -4.08 12.58 -15.86
CA TYR A 5 -5.53 12.47 -15.84
C TYR A 5 -5.92 11.50 -16.94
N ILE A 6 -6.64 10.45 -16.56
CA ILE A 6 -7.15 9.43 -17.48
C ILE A 6 -8.63 9.30 -17.22
N GLU A 7 -9.43 9.47 -18.27
CA GLU A 7 -10.85 9.21 -18.27
C GLU A 7 -11.13 8.19 -19.38
N CYS A 8 -11.80 7.09 -19.06
CA CYS A 8 -11.98 6.01 -20.01
C CYS A 8 -13.23 5.16 -19.76
N THR A 9 -13.76 4.51 -20.80
CA THR A 9 -14.73 3.43 -20.57
C THR A 9 -14.02 2.17 -20.09
N SER A 10 -12.88 1.84 -20.71
CA SER A 10 -12.09 0.66 -20.35
C SER A 10 -10.61 0.94 -20.55
N MET A 11 -9.79 0.58 -19.57
CA MET A 11 -8.32 0.65 -19.66
C MET A 11 -7.70 -0.68 -19.25
N ILE A 12 -6.76 -1.14 -20.08
CA ILE A 12 -5.82 -2.20 -19.72
C ILE A 12 -4.43 -1.56 -19.74
N ALA A 13 -3.80 -1.49 -18.57
CA ALA A 13 -2.47 -0.93 -18.40
C ALA A 13 -1.53 -2.01 -17.86
N THR A 14 -0.53 -2.39 -18.66
CA THR A 14 0.51 -3.34 -18.24
C THR A 14 1.85 -2.64 -18.27
N THR A 15 2.56 -2.64 -17.15
CA THR A 15 3.88 -2.02 -17.03
C THR A 15 4.88 -2.97 -16.40
N ALA A 16 6.07 -3.01 -16.98
CA ALA A 16 7.24 -3.68 -16.42
C ALA A 16 8.41 -2.69 -16.46
N GLN A 17 9.05 -2.44 -15.32
CA GLN A 17 10.12 -1.46 -15.23
C GLN A 17 11.32 -2.00 -14.46
N LEU A 18 12.51 -1.77 -15.02
CA LEU A 18 13.79 -1.90 -14.34
C LEU A 18 14.40 -0.50 -14.19
N ILE A 19 14.71 -0.12 -12.96
CA ILE A 19 15.33 1.16 -12.63
C ILE A 19 16.60 0.88 -11.86
N ILE A 20 17.76 1.24 -12.45
CA ILE A 20 19.07 1.18 -11.80
C ILE A 20 19.65 2.59 -11.82
N THR A 21 19.79 3.21 -10.66
CA THR A 21 20.28 4.60 -10.55
C THR A 21 20.87 4.87 -9.19
N THR A 22 21.72 5.88 -9.04
CA THR A 22 22.21 6.30 -7.71
C THR A 22 21.17 7.08 -6.93
N ASN A 23 20.39 7.93 -7.61
CA ASN A 23 19.36 8.76 -7.00
C ASN A 23 18.10 8.70 -7.86
N TYR A 24 17.02 8.23 -7.25
CA TYR A 24 15.70 8.23 -7.85
C TYR A 24 14.77 9.11 -7.02
N GLN A 25 14.33 10.23 -7.58
CA GLN A 25 13.51 11.20 -6.88
C GLN A 25 12.20 11.46 -7.62
N ILE A 26 11.08 11.27 -6.90
CA ILE A 26 9.75 11.70 -7.31
C ILE A 26 9.32 12.82 -6.37
N THR A 27 9.41 14.07 -6.84
CA THR A 27 9.07 15.22 -6.00
C THR A 27 7.57 15.40 -5.82
N LYS A 28 6.79 15.30 -6.90
CA LYS A 28 5.33 15.51 -6.84
C LYS A 28 4.65 14.86 -8.02
N THR A 29 3.86 13.82 -7.78
CA THR A 29 2.95 13.22 -8.77
C THR A 29 1.51 13.35 -8.31
N HIS A 30 0.59 13.56 -9.24
CA HIS A 30 -0.85 13.35 -9.03
C HIS A 30 -1.35 12.47 -10.17
N HIS A 31 -2.03 11.39 -9.82
CA HIS A 31 -2.67 10.50 -10.76
C HIS A 31 -4.16 10.51 -10.46
N TYR A 32 -4.95 10.84 -11.46
CA TYR A 32 -6.40 10.76 -11.45
C TYR A 32 -6.81 9.80 -12.55
N ILE A 33 -7.51 8.73 -12.19
CA ILE A 33 -8.01 7.73 -13.12
C ILE A 33 -9.49 7.57 -12.85
N GLU A 34 -10.31 7.85 -13.85
CA GLU A 34 -11.74 7.64 -13.83
C GLU A 34 -12.11 6.71 -14.98
N CYS A 35 -12.46 5.46 -14.67
CA CYS A 35 -12.70 4.46 -15.70
C CYS A 35 -13.85 3.53 -15.33
N THR A 36 -14.75 3.20 -16.26
CA THR A 36 -15.78 2.19 -15.95
C THR A 36 -15.12 0.84 -15.61
N TYR A 37 -14.15 0.41 -16.42
CA TYR A 37 -13.39 -0.82 -16.21
C TYR A 37 -11.88 -0.56 -16.25
N LEU A 38 -11.18 -0.96 -15.20
CA LEU A 38 -9.73 -0.83 -15.09
C LEU A 38 -9.08 -2.18 -14.82
N ILE A 39 -8.18 -2.60 -15.70
CA ILE A 39 -7.23 -3.69 -15.44
C ILE A 39 -5.82 -3.10 -15.45
N ALA A 40 -5.16 -3.12 -14.31
CA ALA A 40 -3.81 -2.62 -14.15
C ALA A 40 -2.88 -3.72 -13.65
N THR A 41 -1.81 -3.99 -14.40
CA THR A 41 -0.73 -4.89 -13.99
C THR A 41 0.59 -4.14 -13.98
N ALA A 42 1.30 -4.17 -12.87
CA ALA A 42 2.60 -3.52 -12.72
C ALA A 42 3.63 -4.47 -12.11
N ALA A 43 4.81 -4.52 -12.73
CA ALA A 43 5.99 -5.19 -12.18
C ALA A 43 7.15 -4.19 -12.15
N GLN A 44 7.78 -4.01 -11.00
CA GLN A 44 8.87 -3.06 -10.83
C GLN A 44 10.06 -3.66 -10.10
N LEU A 45 11.25 -3.52 -10.68
CA LEU A 45 12.53 -3.76 -10.03
C LEU A 45 13.29 -2.43 -9.92
N ILE A 46 13.57 -2.00 -8.70
CA ILE A 46 14.28 -0.77 -8.40
C ILE A 46 15.53 -1.10 -7.60
N ILE A 47 16.70 -0.75 -8.15
CA ILE A 47 17.98 -0.85 -7.48
C ILE A 47 18.58 0.55 -7.42
N THR A 48 18.71 1.12 -6.22
CA THR A 48 19.22 2.48 -6.09
C THR A 48 19.89 2.77 -4.77
N THR A 49 20.78 3.76 -4.69
CA THR A 49 21.31 4.18 -3.38
C THR A 49 20.29 5.01 -2.61
N ASN A 50 19.59 5.92 -3.28
CA ASN A 50 18.60 6.79 -2.66
C ASN A 50 17.30 6.80 -3.47
N TYR A 51 16.25 6.25 -2.89
CA TYR A 51 14.89 6.31 -3.40
C TYR A 51 14.07 7.29 -2.55
N GLN A 52 13.62 8.39 -3.14
CA GLN A 52 12.82 9.38 -2.44
C GLN A 52 11.54 9.72 -3.19
N ILE A 53 10.42 9.62 -2.47
CA ILE A 53 9.12 10.12 -2.89
C ILE A 53 8.70 11.21 -1.92
N THR A 54 8.63 12.45 -2.39
CA THR A 54 8.23 13.57 -1.51
C THR A 54 6.70 13.67 -1.41
N LYS A 55 5.98 13.60 -2.53
CA LYS A 55 4.52 13.73 -2.52
C LYS A 55 3.86 12.97 -3.67
N THR A 56 2.98 12.05 -3.33
CA THR A 56 2.12 11.38 -4.30
C THR A 56 0.66 11.51 -3.89
N HIS A 57 -0.19 11.71 -4.90
CA HIS A 57 -1.63 11.65 -4.78
C HIS A 57 -2.16 10.73 -5.86
N HIS A 58 -2.90 9.71 -5.47
CA HIS A 58 -3.61 8.83 -6.39
C HIS A 58 -5.09 8.92 -6.06
N TYR A 59 -5.89 9.22 -7.07
CA TYR A 59 -7.35 9.13 -7.04
C TYR A 59 -7.75 8.17 -8.15
N ILE A 60 -8.50 7.13 -7.78
CA ILE A 60 -9.02 6.14 -8.70
C ILE A 60 -10.51 6.03 -8.44
N GLU A 61 -11.31 6.24 -9.47
CA GLU A 61 -12.75 6.02 -9.44
C GLU A 61 -13.12 5.06 -10.57
N CYS A 62 -13.69 3.91 -10.24
CA CYS A 62 -14.07 2.92 -11.23
C CYS A 62 -15.36 2.18 -10.90
N THR A 63 -16.05 1.60 -11.89
CA THR A 63 -17.08 0.60 -11.57
C THR A 63 -16.42 -0.73 -11.19
N SER A 64 -15.44 -1.17 -11.97
CA SER A 64 -14.69 -2.39 -11.68
C SER A 64 -13.19 -2.18 -11.87
N MET A 65 -12.42 -2.60 -10.86
CA MET A 65 -10.96 -2.56 -10.91
C MET A 65 -10.36 -3.94 -10.60
N ILE A 66 -9.45 -4.37 -11.46
CA ILE A 66 -8.51 -5.47 -11.20
C ILE A 66 -7.10 -4.89 -11.23
N ALA A 67 -6.43 -4.89 -10.07
CA ALA A 67 -5.08 -4.38 -9.92
C ALA A 67 -4.15 -5.50 -9.45
N THR A 68 -3.06 -5.72 -10.18
CA THR A 68 -1.97 -6.62 -9.78
C THR A 68 -0.66 -5.85 -9.77
N ALA A 69 0.04 -5.85 -8.64
CA ALA A 69 1.32 -5.17 -8.50
C ALA A 69 2.36 -6.10 -7.87
N ALA A 70 3.54 -6.16 -8.47
CA ALA A 70 4.72 -6.82 -7.93
C ALA A 70 5.89 -5.83 -7.89
N GLN A 71 6.53 -5.67 -6.73
CA GLN A 71 7.63 -4.73 -6.58
C GLN A 71 8.79 -5.32 -5.80
N LEU A 72 9.99 -5.20 -6.35
CA LEU A 72 11.26 -5.44 -5.67
C LEU A 72 12.06 -4.14 -5.58
N ILE A 73 12.37 -3.72 -4.36
CA ILE A 73 13.21 -2.54 -4.11
C ILE A 73 14.43 -2.96 -3.31
N ILE A 74 15.61 -2.66 -3.85
CA ILE A 74 16.90 -2.80 -3.17
C ILE A 74 17.51 -1.41 -3.09
N THR A 75 17.65 -0.88 -1.87
CA THR A 75 18.19 0.47 -1.73
C THR A 75 18.89 0.75 -0.41
N THR A 76 19.86 1.66 -0.35
CA THR A 76 20.41 2.09 0.94
C THR A 76 19.41 2.94 1.71
N ASN A 77 18.74 3.88 1.05
CA ASN A 77 17.80 4.80 1.66
C ASN A 77 16.48 4.83 0.89
N TYR A 78 15.41 4.38 1.54
CA TYR A 78 14.04 4.46 1.04
C TYR A 78 13.26 5.46 1.88
N GLN A 79 12.81 6.56 1.27
CA GLN A 79 12.02 7.58 1.96
C GLN A 79 10.75 7.92 1.20
N ILE A 80 9.62 7.86 1.91
CA ILE A 80 8.37 8.46 1.44
C ILE A 80 7.88 9.50 2.45
N THR A 81 7.82 10.76 2.03
CA THR A 81 7.36 11.84 2.92
C THR A 81 5.84 11.89 3.00
N LYS A 82 5.14 11.84 1.86
CA LYS A 82 3.68 11.98 1.85
C LYS A 82 3.05 11.19 0.71
N THR A 83 2.19 10.24 1.06
CA THR A 83 1.28 9.61 0.11
C THR A 83 -0.17 9.81 0.53
N HIS A 84 -1.01 9.94 -0.48
CA HIS A 84 -2.46 9.87 -0.34
C HIS A 84 -3.00 9.01 -1.47
N HIS A 85 -3.79 8.01 -1.11
CA HIS A 85 -4.53 7.18 -2.05
C HIS A 85 -6.02 7.28 -1.68
N TYR A 86 -6.82 7.57 -2.68
CA TYR A 86 -8.28 7.51 -2.63
C TYR A 86 -8.71 6.56 -3.74
N ILE A 87 -9.49 5.55 -3.38
CA ILE A 87 -10.03 4.58 -4.32
C ILE A 87 -11.52 4.47 -4.03
N GLU A 88 -12.33 4.66 -5.06
CA GLU A 88 -13.78 4.47 -5.01
C GLU A 88 -14.18 3.52 -6.13
N CYS A 89 -14.65 2.33 -5.77
CA CYS A 89 -14.99 1.29 -6.74
C CYS A 89 -16.24 0.51 -6.37
N THR A 90 -17.14 0.21 -7.31
CA THR A 90 -18.21 -0.77 -7.01
C THR A 90 -17.61 -2.15 -6.71
N SER A 91 -16.64 -2.58 -7.53
CA SER A 91 -15.92 -3.84 -7.33
C SER A 91 -14.42 -3.66 -7.48
N MET A 92 -13.67 -4.26 -6.54
CA MET A 92 -12.22 -4.21 -6.57
C MET A 92 -11.62 -5.58 -6.28
N ILE A 93 -10.72 -6.02 -7.16
CA ILE A 93 -9.81 -7.13 -6.92
C ILE A 93 -8.39 -6.57 -6.96
N ALA A 94 -7.69 -6.63 -5.83
CA ALA A 94 -6.34 -6.12 -5.70
C ALA A 94 -5.39 -7.22 -5.22
N THR A 95 -4.30 -7.43 -5.95
CA THR A 95 -3.20 -8.32 -5.55
C THR A 95 -1.91 -7.52 -5.53
N ALA A 96 -1.22 -7.50 -4.40
CA ALA A 96 0.05 -6.81 -4.25
C ALA A 96 1.10 -7.72 -3.62
N ALA A 97 2.29 -7.76 -4.22
CA ALA A 97 3.47 -8.40 -3.66
C ALA A 97 4.62 -7.40 -3.60
N GLN A 98 5.21 -7.22 -2.43
CA GLN A 98 6.31 -6.28 -2.24
C GLN A 98 7.47 -6.90 -1.47
N LEU A 99 8.68 -6.78 -2.02
CA LEU A 99 9.93 -7.11 -1.37
C LEU A 99 10.79 -5.84 -1.29
N ILE A 100 11.14 -5.43 -0.07
CA ILE A 100 12.03 -4.30 0.17
C ILE A 100 13.24 -4.75 0.99
N ILE A 101 14.42 -4.48 0.46
CA ILE A 101 15.69 -4.67 1.15
C ILE A 101 16.36 -3.30 1.25
N THR A 102 16.49 -2.77 2.47
CA THR A 102 17.09 -1.45 2.64
C THR A 102 17.80 -1.20 3.95
N THR A 103 18.82 -0.36 3.99
CA THR A 103 19.41 0.04 5.28
C THR A 103 18.46 0.95 6.06
N ASN A 104 17.85 1.92 5.40
CA ASN A 104 16.95 2.90 6.02
C ASN A 104 15.62 2.97 5.28
N TYR A 105 14.56 2.53 5.93
CA TYR A 105 13.19 2.64 5.47
C TYR A 105 12.43 3.68 6.29
N GLN A 106 11.97 4.75 5.66
CA GLN A 106 11.21 5.80 6.33
C GLN A 106 9.94 6.16 5.57
N ILE A 107 8.82 6.13 6.28
CA ILE A 107 7.55 6.70 5.83
C ILE A 107 7.09 7.75 6.84
N THR A 108 6.98 9.00 6.40
CA THR A 108 6.52 10.07 7.29
C THR A 108 5.00 10.13 7.37
N LYS A 109 4.29 10.10 6.24
CA LYS A 109 2.84 10.25 6.23
C LYS A 109 2.20 9.47 5.09
N THR A 110 1.31 8.54 5.44
CA THR A 110 0.42 7.88 4.48
C THR A 110 -1.03 8.07 4.88
N HIS A 111 -1.87 8.22 3.87
CA HIS A 111 -3.32 8.18 4.00
C HIS A 111 -3.86 7.30 2.88
N HIS A 112 -4.66 6.30 3.25
CA HIS A 112 -5.39 5.47 2.32
C HIS A 112 -6.87 5.55 2.68
N TYR A 113 -7.69 5.86 1.68
CA TYR A 113 -9.14 5.80 1.74
C TYR A 113 -9.59 4.86 0.63
N ILE A 114 -10.39 3.87 0.99
CA ILE A 114 -10.98 2.92 0.06
C ILE A 114 -12.46 2.85 0.38
N GLU A 115 -13.28 3.09 -0.62
CA GLU A 115 -14.73 2.92 -0.55
C GLU A 115 -15.17 1.98 -1.66
N CYS A 116 -15.75 0.83 -1.29
CA CYS A 116 -16.22 -0.13 -2.28
C CYS A 116 -17.54 -0.81 -1.92
N THR A 117 -18.27 -1.33 -2.89
CA THR A 117 -19.34 -2.30 -2.56
C THR A 117 -18.74 -3.68 -2.27
N SER A 118 -17.78 -4.11 -3.08
CA SER A 118 -17.11 -5.40 -2.92
C SER A 118 -15.60 -5.28 -3.10
N MET A 119 -14.85 -5.86 -2.17
CA MET A 119 -13.39 -5.88 -2.22
C MET A 119 -12.84 -7.28 -1.97
N ILE A 120 -11.95 -7.72 -2.86
CA ILE A 120 -11.05 -8.85 -2.64
C ILE A 120 -9.62 -8.31 -2.70
N ALA A 121 -8.92 -8.37 -1.58
CA ALA A 121 -7.56 -7.86 -1.46
C ALA A 121 -6.62 -8.97 -1.00
N THR A 122 -5.52 -9.18 -1.72
CA THR A 122 -4.42 -10.05 -1.32
C THR A 122 -3.13 -9.24 -1.29
N ALA A 123 -2.46 -9.23 -0.15
CA ALA A 123 -1.19 -8.54 0.03
C ALA A 123 -0.14 -9.47 0.63
N ALA A 124 1.04 -9.49 0.01
CA ALA A 124 2.23 -10.15 0.54
C ALA A 124 3.35 -9.12 0.64
N GLN A 125 3.98 -9.01 1.81
CA GLN A 125 5.07 -8.08 2.01
C GLN A 125 6.24 -8.70 2.78
N LEU A 126 7.46 -8.48 2.28
CA LEU A 126 8.70 -8.84 2.97
C LEU A 126 9.58 -7.59 3.08
N ILE A 127 10.04 -7.26 4.28
CA ILE A 127 10.93 -6.11 4.50
C ILE A 127 12.14 -6.51 5.34
N ILE A 128 13.34 -6.34 4.80
CA ILE A 128 14.59 -6.54 5.54
C ILE A 128 15.25 -5.17 5.65
N THR A 129 15.43 -4.68 6.89
CA THR A 129 16.04 -3.37 7.06
C THR A 129 16.78 -3.15 8.36
N THR A 130 17.82 -2.32 8.39
CA THR A 130 18.44 -1.94 9.66
C THR A 130 17.57 -0.97 10.45
N ASN A 131 16.98 0.01 9.79
CA ASN A 131 16.13 1.04 10.40
C ASN A 131 14.79 1.13 9.67
N TYR A 132 13.72 0.73 10.35
CA TYR A 132 12.34 0.86 9.90
C TYR A 132 11.63 1.93 10.72
N GLN A 133 11.15 3.00 10.06
CA GLN A 133 10.41 4.05 10.72
C GLN A 133 9.14 4.42 9.96
N ILE A 134 8.01 4.41 10.67
CA ILE A 134 6.75 4.95 10.22
C ILE A 134 6.27 5.99 11.22
N THR A 135 6.13 7.25 10.79
CA THR A 135 5.65 8.31 11.68
C THR A 135 4.13 8.35 11.76
N LYS A 136 3.45 8.38 10.61
CA LYS A 136 1.98 8.53 10.59
C LYS A 136 1.35 7.73 9.46
N THR A 137 0.47 6.80 9.81
CA THR A 137 -0.42 6.13 8.85
C THR A 137 -1.87 6.32 9.26
N HIS A 138 -2.72 6.46 8.25
CA HIS A 138 -4.16 6.41 8.39
C HIS A 138 -4.72 5.57 7.25
N HIS A 139 -5.51 4.57 7.59
CA HIS A 139 -6.24 3.75 6.64
C HIS A 139 -7.71 3.82 7.03
N TYR A 140 -8.54 4.14 6.06
CA TYR A 140 -9.98 4.08 6.14
C TYR A 140 -10.47 3.16 5.02
N ILE A 141 -11.26 2.17 5.37
CA ILE A 141 -11.87 1.24 4.43
C ILE A 141 -13.35 1.18 4.78
N GLU A 142 -14.18 1.47 3.81
CA GLU A 142 -15.63 1.30 3.91
C GLU A 142 -16.08 0.38 2.78
N CYS A 143 -16.56 -0.81 3.15
CA CYS A 143 -16.94 -1.82 2.18
C CYS A 143 -18.23 -2.53 2.56
N THR A 144 -19.18 -2.75 1.66
CA THR A 144 -20.30 -3.66 2.01
C THR A 144 -19.77 -5.08 2.26
N SER A 145 -18.93 -5.60 1.37
CA SER A 145 -18.31 -6.92 1.51
C SER A 145 -16.81 -6.88 1.28
N MET A 146 -16.07 -7.56 2.14
CA MET A 146 -14.61 -7.58 2.09
C MET A 146 -14.05 -8.99 2.32
N ILE A 147 -13.17 -9.42 1.43
CA ILE A 147 -12.28 -10.56 1.62
C ILE A 147 -10.85 -10.04 1.57
N ALA A 148 -10.12 -10.18 2.68
CA ALA A 148 -8.76 -9.69 2.80
C ALA A 148 -7.82 -10.82 3.22
N THR A 149 -6.77 -11.04 2.44
CA THR A 149 -5.66 -11.93 2.81
C THR A 149 -4.38 -11.12 2.89
N ALA A 150 -3.69 -11.18 4.02
CA ALA A 150 -2.44 -10.48 4.23
C ALA A 150 -1.36 -11.43 4.77
N ALA A 151 -0.17 -11.37 4.20
CA ALA A 151 1.02 -12.02 4.72
C ALA A 151 2.13 -10.98 4.85
N GLN A 152 2.83 -10.93 5.98
CA GLN A 152 3.91 -9.97 6.17
C GLN A 152 5.05 -10.56 6.99
N LEU A 153 6.30 -10.45 6.53
CA LEU A 153 7.48 -10.72 7.36
C LEU A 153 8.52 -9.61 7.26
N ILE A 154 8.78 -8.92 8.38
CA ILE A 154 9.75 -7.82 8.50
C ILE A 154 10.90 -8.26 9.41
N ILE A 155 12.18 -8.12 9.05
CA ILE A 155 13.28 -8.34 10.00
C ILE A 155 14.18 -7.11 10.06
N THR A 156 14.28 -6.51 11.25
CA THR A 156 14.98 -5.24 11.43
C THR A 156 15.70 -5.07 12.76
N THR A 157 16.80 -4.32 12.78
CA THR A 157 17.45 -3.96 14.05
C THR A 157 16.62 -2.93 14.81
N ASN A 158 16.15 -1.87 14.16
CA ASN A 158 15.37 -0.79 14.76
C ASN A 158 14.02 -0.65 14.08
N TYR A 159 12.96 -0.99 14.79
CA TYR A 159 11.57 -0.86 14.34
C TYR A 159 10.86 0.23 15.15
N GLN A 160 10.39 1.28 14.47
CA GLN A 160 9.62 2.34 15.11
C GLN A 160 8.35 2.68 14.34
N ILE A 161 7.23 2.67 15.04
CA ILE A 161 5.96 3.20 14.57
C ILE A 161 5.43 4.22 15.57
N THR A 162 5.26 5.46 15.14
CA THR A 162 4.78 6.53 16.04
C THR A 162 3.25 6.59 16.10
N LYS A 163 2.56 6.63 14.96
CA LYS A 163 1.10 6.80 14.92
C LYS A 163 0.48 6.02 13.78
N THR A 164 -0.40 5.08 14.10
CA THR A 164 -1.25 4.39 13.10
C THR A 164 -2.70 4.48 13.50
N HIS A 165 -3.57 4.68 12.51
CA HIS A 165 -5.02 4.59 12.66
C HIS A 165 -5.54 3.73 11.52
N HIS A 166 -6.32 2.73 11.87
CA HIS A 166 -7.03 1.88 10.94
C HIS A 166 -8.50 1.94 11.31
N TYR A 167 -9.32 2.32 10.36
CA TYR A 167 -10.77 2.31 10.45
C TYR A 167 -11.28 1.41 9.34
N ILE A 168 -12.09 0.44 9.71
CA ILE A 168 -12.75 -0.47 8.78
C ILE A 168 -14.23 -0.48 9.16
N GLU A 169 -15.08 -0.15 8.20
CA GLU A 169 -16.52 -0.27 8.32
C GLU A 169 -17.04 -1.20 7.23
N CYS A 170 -17.85 -2.18 7.62
CA CYS A 170 -18.36 -3.14 6.67
C CYS A 170 -19.69 -3.80 7.03
N THR A 171 -20.34 -4.46 6.06
CA THR A 171 -21.43 -5.40 6.38
C THR A 171 -20.88 -6.81 6.62
N SER A 172 -19.96 -7.27 5.77
CA SER A 172 -19.32 -8.58 5.92
C SER A 172 -17.83 -8.54 5.65
N MET A 173 -17.06 -9.20 6.53
CA MET A 173 -15.62 -9.35 6.39
C MET A 173 -15.18 -10.81 6.58
N ILE A 174 -14.36 -11.29 5.64
CA ILE A 174 -13.51 -12.46 5.82
C ILE A 174 -12.06 -11.99 5.76
N ALA A 175 -11.31 -12.18 6.84
CA ALA A 175 -9.93 -11.76 6.94
C ALA A 175 -9.02 -12.94 7.31
N THR A 176 -7.92 -13.08 6.58
CA THR A 176 -6.82 -13.98 6.95
C THR A 176 -5.53 -13.19 7.01
N ALA A 177 -4.82 -13.28 8.12
CA ALA A 177 -3.55 -12.60 8.34
C ALA A 177 -2.46 -13.57 8.79
N ALA A 178 -1.25 -13.39 8.29
CA ALA A 178 -0.04 -14.00 8.81
C ALA A 178 1.01 -12.90 9.02
N GLN A 179 1.64 -12.86 10.19
CA GLN A 179 2.63 -11.84 10.48
C GLN A 179 3.83 -12.41 11.25
N LEU A 180 5.05 -12.12 10.78
CA LEU A 180 6.25 -12.31 11.59
C LEU A 180 7.12 -11.03 11.55
N ILE A 181 7.61 -10.61 12.71
CA ILE A 181 8.50 -9.45 12.85
C ILE A 181 9.66 -9.88 13.75
N ILE A 182 10.90 -9.77 13.27
CA ILE A 182 12.08 -10.09 14.07
C ILE A 182 12.88 -8.80 14.28
N THR A 183 13.07 -8.41 15.54
CA THR A 183 13.77 -7.16 15.84
C THR A 183 14.56 -7.13 17.14
N THR A 184 15.55 -6.24 17.18
CA THR A 184 16.36 -5.96 18.38
C THR A 184 15.76 -4.81 19.19
N ASN A 185 15.31 -3.75 18.52
CA ASN A 185 14.71 -2.56 19.14
C ASN A 185 13.34 -2.31 18.53
N TYR A 186 12.29 -2.54 19.31
CA TYR A 186 10.90 -2.39 18.88
C TYR A 186 10.20 -1.28 19.65
N GLN A 187 9.61 -0.32 18.93
CA GLN A 187 8.77 0.71 19.53
C GLN A 187 7.53 0.97 18.70
N ILE A 188 6.37 0.88 19.36
CA ILE A 188 5.10 1.42 18.84
C ILE A 188 4.55 2.40 19.88
N THR A 189 4.31 3.64 19.47
CA THR A 189 3.83 4.68 20.39
C THR A 189 2.31 4.76 20.45
N LYS A 190 1.62 4.79 19.29
CA LYS A 190 0.16 4.94 19.25
C LYS A 190 -0.44 4.21 18.06
N THR A 191 -1.27 3.21 18.34
CA THR A 191 -2.09 2.49 17.37
C THR A 191 -3.56 2.67 17.73
N HIS A 192 -4.39 2.90 16.72
CA HIS A 192 -5.86 2.94 16.82
C HIS A 192 -6.40 2.00 15.76
N HIS A 193 -7.16 1.00 16.19
CA HIS A 193 -7.87 0.10 15.29
C HIS A 193 -9.35 0.16 15.65
N TYR A 194 -10.16 0.57 14.68
CA TYR A 194 -11.60 0.54 14.75
C TYR A 194 -12.09 -0.36 13.62
N ILE A 195 -12.87 -1.38 13.98
CA ILE A 195 -13.48 -2.30 13.03
C ILE A 195 -14.94 -2.43 13.44
N GLU A 196 -15.83 -2.01 12.54
CA GLU A 196 -17.27 -2.15 12.70
C GLU A 196 -17.79 -2.96 11.52
N CYS A 197 -18.20 -4.20 11.79
CA CYS A 197 -18.73 -5.10 10.78
C CYS A 197 -19.94 -5.85 11.30
N THR A 198 -21.03 -5.89 10.53
CA THR A 198 -22.24 -6.66 10.90
C THR A 198 -21.94 -8.16 11.02
N SER A 199 -21.03 -8.67 10.18
CA SER A 199 -20.55 -10.05 10.22
C SER A 199 -19.05 -10.13 9.94
N MET A 200 -18.33 -10.94 10.72
CA MET A 200 -16.87 -11.04 10.62
C MET A 200 -16.39 -12.46 10.87
N ILE A 201 -15.57 -12.98 9.95
CA ILE A 201 -14.74 -14.17 10.14
C ILE A 201 -13.28 -13.71 10.01
N ALA A 202 -12.49 -13.88 11.05
CA ALA A 202 -11.08 -13.50 11.03
C ALA A 202 -10.20 -14.67 11.52
N THR A 203 -9.16 -14.98 10.77
CA THR A 203 -8.13 -15.97 11.12
C THR A 203 -6.75 -15.33 11.09
N ALA A 204 -5.93 -15.63 12.10
CA ALA A 204 -4.54 -15.22 12.17
C ALA A 204 -3.65 -16.46 12.37
N ALA A 205 -2.52 -16.53 11.65
CA ALA A 205 -1.52 -17.59 11.73
C ALA A 205 -0.15 -17.03 12.18
#